data_AF-A0A7C1IAE0-F1
#
_entry.id   AF-A0A7C1IAE0-F1
#
_cell.length_a   1.000
_cell.length_b   1.000
_cell.length_c   1.000
_cell.angle_alpha   90.00
_cell.angle_beta   90.00
_cell.angle_gamma   90.00
#
_symmetry.space_group_name_H-M   'P 1'
#
loop_
_entity.id
_entity.type
_entity.pdbx_description
1 polymer ?
#
loop_
_entity_poly.entity_id
_entity_poly.type
_entity_poly.pdbx_seq_one_letter_code
_entity_poly.pdbx_strand_id
1 'polypeptide(L)'
;GLTEVTNEQYKACVDAGVCDPPLNRTYYDDPTYRDHPVVSVNWTRANAYAAWIGGSLPTEAQWEYAARGPAGWLYPWGDDVPTCDRANISRDTFCEGATASVGPDQRPTGASWVGALDMAGNVWEWVNTIQQPYPYTADGRENPDDTTSPRMVRGGSWYNSQDEARSSYRDGYYPDSYYDYLGFRCVYPVSGGLMPGQTVIANITFPAPGQRLSASQHIDVIGSAIFTPAQAQYYRVEIQGGSFSEFVTLGHVDDNREAVTNGTLVSISPGILIPGEYVLQLAVVGLDGNFLQDPYRVSFTVTD
;
A
#
# COMPACT_ATOMS: atom_id res chain seq x y z
N GLY A 1 -1.07 -0.25 4.35
CA GLY A 1 -0.18 0.47 3.42
C GLY A 1 1.16 -0.22 3.47
N LEU A 2 1.75 -0.49 2.30
CA LEU A 2 3.09 -1.06 2.19
C LEU A 2 4.14 -0.13 2.82
N THR A 3 3.99 1.17 2.61
CA THR A 3 4.84 2.26 3.11
C THR A 3 4.02 3.24 3.95
N GLU A 4 4.68 4.23 4.55
CA GLU A 4 4.06 5.47 4.98
C GLU A 4 3.43 6.24 3.81
N VAL A 5 2.49 7.13 4.12
CA VAL A 5 1.84 7.98 3.12
C VAL A 5 2.83 9.03 2.63
N THR A 6 3.00 9.18 1.31
CA THR A 6 3.94 10.16 0.73
C THR A 6 3.35 11.56 0.64
N ASN A 7 4.21 12.57 0.44
CA ASN A 7 3.76 13.93 0.14
C ASN A 7 2.87 13.99 -1.11
N GLU A 8 3.21 13.25 -2.19
CA GLU A 8 2.40 13.19 -3.41
C GLU A 8 1.02 12.56 -3.16
N GLN A 9 0.97 11.48 -2.40
CA GLN A 9 -0.28 10.82 -2.02
C GLN A 9 -1.16 11.73 -1.14
N TYR A 10 -0.58 12.37 -0.12
CA TYR A 10 -1.30 13.30 0.74
C TYR A 10 -1.79 14.52 -0.04
N LYS A 11 -1.00 15.00 -1.00
CA LYS A 11 -1.35 16.11 -1.88
C LYS A 11 -2.61 15.86 -2.70
N ALA A 12 -2.85 14.63 -3.13
CA ALA A 12 -4.11 14.27 -3.80
C ALA A 12 -5.35 14.54 -2.93
N CYS A 13 -5.26 14.32 -1.60
CA CYS A 13 -6.36 14.61 -0.68
C CYS A 13 -6.58 16.11 -0.48
N VAL A 14 -5.49 16.88 -0.45
CA VAL A 14 -5.53 18.35 -0.32
C VAL A 14 -6.10 18.97 -1.58
N ASP A 15 -5.67 18.53 -2.76
CA ASP A 15 -6.15 19.02 -4.04
C ASP A 15 -7.64 18.65 -4.26
N ALA A 16 -8.11 17.55 -3.67
CA ALA A 16 -9.53 17.18 -3.63
C ALA A 16 -10.37 18.04 -2.65
N GLY A 17 -9.74 18.91 -1.86
CA GLY A 17 -10.41 19.76 -0.86
C GLY A 17 -10.91 19.01 0.37
N VAL A 18 -10.41 17.79 0.62
CA VAL A 18 -10.82 16.95 1.76
C VAL A 18 -9.84 17.08 2.93
N CYS A 19 -8.54 17.12 2.66
CA CYS A 19 -7.51 17.28 3.69
C CYS A 19 -6.99 18.73 3.76
N ASP A 20 -6.63 19.17 4.96
CA ASP A 20 -5.79 20.34 5.14
C ASP A 20 -4.33 20.01 4.75
N PRO A 21 -3.57 20.96 4.15
CA PRO A 21 -2.13 20.80 3.94
C PRO A 21 -1.38 20.66 5.28
N PRO A 22 -0.19 20.02 5.35
CA PRO A 22 0.59 19.89 6.59
C PRO A 22 0.84 21.21 7.34
N LEU A 23 1.05 21.14 8.66
CA LEU A 23 1.22 22.33 9.53
C LEU A 23 2.55 23.04 9.25
N ASN A 24 3.59 22.28 8.90
CA ASN A 24 4.81 22.78 8.30
C ASN A 24 4.91 22.23 6.88
N ARG A 25 5.08 23.12 5.91
CA ARG A 25 5.01 22.80 4.47
C ARG A 25 6.37 22.78 3.78
N THR A 26 7.48 22.97 4.52
CA THR A 26 8.82 23.07 3.94
C THR A 26 9.17 21.88 3.04
N TYR A 27 8.93 20.65 3.49
CA TYR A 27 9.14 19.45 2.67
C TYR A 27 7.98 19.20 1.71
N TYR A 28 6.74 19.47 2.15
CA TYR A 28 5.53 19.15 1.40
C TYR A 28 5.37 19.95 0.08
N ASP A 29 5.76 21.23 0.07
CA ASP A 29 5.65 22.09 -1.12
C ASP A 29 6.84 21.93 -2.09
N ASP A 30 7.90 21.23 -1.70
CA ASP A 30 9.09 21.01 -2.53
C ASP A 30 8.96 19.68 -3.31
N PRO A 31 8.91 19.72 -4.66
CA PRO A 31 8.69 18.53 -5.47
C PRO A 31 9.81 17.49 -5.36
N THR A 32 10.99 17.85 -4.85
CA THR A 32 12.07 16.89 -4.61
C THR A 32 11.74 15.89 -3.51
N TYR A 33 10.80 16.22 -2.62
CA TYR A 33 10.35 15.36 -1.51
C TYR A 33 9.01 14.68 -1.79
N ARG A 34 8.54 14.63 -3.04
CA ARG A 34 7.22 14.08 -3.38
C ARG A 34 7.03 12.62 -2.91
N ASP A 35 8.11 11.84 -2.96
CA ASP A 35 8.16 10.40 -2.62
C ASP A 35 8.60 10.16 -1.16
N HIS A 36 8.89 11.23 -0.40
CA HIS A 36 9.16 11.15 1.04
C HIS A 36 7.84 11.03 1.82
N PRO A 37 7.86 10.46 3.04
CA PRO A 37 6.70 10.43 3.90
C PRO A 37 6.20 11.84 4.18
N VAL A 38 4.89 12.02 4.18
CA VAL A 38 4.28 13.25 4.66
C VAL A 38 4.51 13.36 6.17
N VAL A 39 5.03 14.51 6.60
CA VAL A 39 5.33 14.82 7.99
C VAL A 39 4.67 16.12 8.41
N SER A 40 4.78 16.49 9.69
CA SER A 40 4.14 17.69 10.24
C SER A 40 2.62 17.70 10.05
N VAL A 41 2.02 16.50 10.08
CA VAL A 41 0.59 16.28 10.16
C VAL A 41 0.25 15.83 11.58
N ASN A 42 -0.79 16.45 12.14
CA ASN A 42 -1.30 16.02 13.43
C ASN A 42 -2.24 14.81 13.26
N TRP A 43 -2.64 14.20 14.37
CA TRP A 43 -3.43 12.96 14.34
C TRP A 43 -4.76 13.14 13.57
N THR A 44 -5.44 14.27 13.78
CA THR A 44 -6.70 14.56 13.09
C THR A 44 -6.55 14.63 11.57
N ARG A 45 -5.46 15.23 11.07
CA ARG A 45 -5.15 15.32 9.63
C ARG A 45 -4.79 13.96 9.04
N ALA A 46 -3.98 13.17 9.76
CA ALA A 46 -3.67 11.80 9.38
C ALA A 46 -4.94 10.93 9.29
N ASN A 47 -5.83 11.06 10.28
CA ASN A 47 -7.10 10.32 10.31
C ASN A 47 -8.07 10.78 9.19
N ALA A 48 -8.11 12.07 8.87
CA ALA A 48 -8.91 12.59 7.75
C ALA A 48 -8.45 12.01 6.40
N TYR A 49 -7.13 11.94 6.17
CA TYR A 49 -6.58 11.28 4.99
C TYR A 49 -6.95 9.79 4.96
N ALA A 50 -6.71 9.09 6.07
CA ALA A 50 -6.98 7.66 6.16
C ALA A 50 -8.46 7.33 5.89
N ALA A 51 -9.39 8.18 6.36
CA ALA A 51 -10.81 8.04 6.04
C ALA A 51 -11.11 8.35 4.56
N TRP A 52 -10.47 9.35 3.97
CA TRP A 52 -10.69 9.75 2.57
C TRP A 52 -10.34 8.65 1.57
N ILE A 53 -9.23 7.94 1.81
CA ILE A 53 -8.81 6.78 1.01
C ILE A 53 -9.57 5.48 1.38
N GLY A 54 -10.63 5.57 2.20
CA GLY A 54 -11.48 4.43 2.56
C GLY A 54 -10.84 3.46 3.57
N GLY A 55 -9.79 3.89 4.27
CA GLY A 55 -9.11 3.13 5.31
C GLY A 55 -9.30 3.75 6.70
N SER A 56 -8.32 3.49 7.56
CA SER A 56 -8.18 4.09 8.89
C SER A 56 -6.70 4.09 9.28
N LEU A 57 -6.36 4.82 10.35
CA LEU A 57 -5.06 4.61 11.00
C LEU A 57 -5.03 3.20 11.63
N PRO A 58 -3.89 2.48 11.60
CA PRO A 58 -3.77 1.21 12.31
C PRO A 58 -4.06 1.39 13.80
N THR A 59 -4.55 0.36 14.47
CA THR A 59 -4.39 0.27 15.93
C THR A 59 -2.92 -0.03 16.26
N GLU A 60 -2.48 0.30 17.48
CA GLU A 60 -1.15 -0.05 18.01
C GLU A 60 -0.88 -1.55 17.85
N ALA A 61 -1.88 -2.40 18.12
CA ALA A 61 -1.76 -3.84 17.99
C ALA A 61 -1.62 -4.30 16.53
N GLN A 62 -2.36 -3.69 15.59
CA GLN A 62 -2.22 -3.97 14.16
C GLN A 62 -0.84 -3.57 13.64
N TRP A 63 -0.37 -2.38 14.04
CA TRP A 63 0.95 -1.88 13.67
C TRP A 63 2.05 -2.81 14.20
N GLU A 64 1.99 -3.16 15.49
CA GLU A 64 2.99 -4.02 16.10
C GLU A 64 2.99 -5.41 15.48
N TYR A 65 1.81 -5.98 15.20
CA TYR A 65 1.74 -7.27 14.52
C TYR A 65 2.39 -7.22 13.14
N ALA A 66 2.13 -6.17 12.35
CA ALA A 66 2.74 -6.01 11.03
C ALA A 66 4.28 -5.84 11.10
N ALA A 67 4.80 -5.18 12.14
CA ALA A 67 6.25 -5.03 12.34
C ALA A 67 6.89 -6.31 12.94
N ARG A 68 6.44 -6.70 14.14
CA ARG A 68 7.07 -7.68 15.02
C ARG A 68 6.86 -9.13 14.59
N GLY A 69 5.70 -9.39 13.98
CA GLY A 69 5.25 -10.71 13.59
C GLY A 69 5.03 -11.70 14.72
N PRO A 70 4.52 -12.91 14.38
CA PRO A 70 4.20 -13.94 15.37
C PRO A 70 5.44 -14.52 16.06
N ALA A 71 6.63 -14.39 15.44
CA ALA A 71 7.89 -14.79 16.04
C ALA A 71 8.37 -13.82 17.13
N GLY A 72 7.79 -12.62 17.21
CA GLY A 72 8.09 -11.66 18.27
C GLY A 72 9.46 -11.00 18.13
N TRP A 73 9.90 -10.74 16.89
CA TRP A 73 11.22 -10.17 16.58
C TRP A 73 11.46 -8.79 17.17
N LEU A 74 12.73 -8.46 17.38
CA LEU A 74 13.15 -7.17 17.90
C LEU A 74 12.90 -6.03 16.91
N TYR A 75 13.17 -6.30 15.62
CA TYR A 75 12.99 -5.41 14.48
C TYR A 75 12.12 -6.09 13.41
N PRO A 76 11.62 -5.34 12.41
CA PRO A 76 10.78 -5.90 11.35
C PRO A 76 11.40 -7.10 10.61
N TRP A 77 12.71 -7.09 10.43
CA TRP A 77 13.49 -8.10 9.71
C TRP A 77 14.10 -9.20 10.61
N GLY A 78 13.87 -9.16 11.93
CA GLY A 78 14.49 -10.10 12.86
C GLY A 78 15.23 -9.42 14.02
N ASP A 79 16.24 -10.10 14.55
CA ASP A 79 16.94 -9.69 15.77
C ASP A 79 18.32 -9.07 15.52
N ASP A 80 18.82 -9.05 14.28
CA ASP A 80 20.08 -8.35 14.02
C ASP A 80 19.92 -6.84 14.04
N VAL A 81 21.00 -6.18 14.45
CA VAL A 81 21.10 -4.74 14.58
C VAL A 81 20.71 -4.00 13.28
N PRO A 82 20.11 -2.80 13.38
CA PRO A 82 19.80 -2.00 12.21
C PRO A 82 21.05 -1.60 11.43
N THR A 83 20.90 -1.54 10.10
CA THR A 83 21.87 -0.97 9.16
C THR A 83 21.14 0.00 8.23
N CYS A 84 21.87 0.83 7.49
CA CYS A 84 21.25 1.74 6.53
C CYS A 84 20.55 1.04 5.37
N ASP A 85 20.77 -0.25 5.12
CA ASP A 85 20.02 -1.05 4.13
C ASP A 85 18.70 -1.62 4.69
N ARG A 86 18.46 -1.43 6.00
CA ARG A 86 17.32 -1.98 6.75
C ARG A 86 16.42 -0.88 7.32
N ALA A 87 17.00 0.21 7.81
CA ALA A 87 16.25 1.30 8.42
C ALA A 87 16.93 2.64 8.19
N ASN A 88 16.14 3.71 8.16
CA ASN A 88 16.64 5.07 8.26
C ASN A 88 16.59 5.53 9.72
N ILE A 89 17.71 5.38 10.44
CA ILE A 89 17.92 5.94 11.79
C ILE A 89 19.28 6.65 11.80
N SER A 90 19.38 7.78 12.49
CA SER A 90 20.58 8.64 12.38
C SER A 90 21.35 8.78 13.68
N ARG A 91 20.75 8.47 14.84
CA ARG A 91 21.42 8.64 16.13
C ARG A 91 22.59 7.68 16.33
N ASP A 92 22.49 6.48 15.77
CA ASP A 92 23.50 5.42 15.92
C ASP A 92 24.19 5.06 14.59
N THR A 93 23.45 4.98 13.48
CA THR A 93 23.96 4.54 12.18
C THR A 93 24.31 5.68 11.21
N PHE A 94 23.92 6.93 11.52
CA PHE A 94 24.20 8.13 10.70
C PHE A 94 23.82 8.00 9.22
N CYS A 95 22.64 7.44 8.91
CA CYS A 95 22.26 7.15 7.52
C CYS A 95 21.99 8.43 6.69
N GLU A 96 20.85 9.10 6.91
CA GLU A 96 20.41 10.23 6.05
C GLU A 96 20.36 11.56 6.81
N GLY A 97 20.05 11.54 8.11
CA GLY A 97 19.85 12.76 8.91
C GLY A 97 18.57 13.54 8.61
N ALA A 98 17.67 12.97 7.79
CA ALA A 98 16.35 13.49 7.44
C ALA A 98 15.45 12.31 7.01
N THR A 99 14.19 12.59 6.63
CA THR A 99 13.34 11.58 5.99
C THR A 99 13.97 11.12 4.67
N ALA A 100 13.71 9.87 4.29
CA ALA A 100 14.07 9.32 3.00
C ALA A 100 12.81 9.01 2.20
N SER A 101 12.93 8.96 0.86
CA SER A 101 11.88 8.40 0.00
C SER A 101 11.46 7.02 0.51
N VAL A 102 10.18 6.69 0.36
CA VAL A 102 9.66 5.36 0.66
C VAL A 102 9.77 4.44 -0.56
N GLY A 103 9.80 3.13 -0.34
CA GLY A 103 9.70 2.14 -1.41
C GLY A 103 10.70 0.98 -1.30
N PRO A 104 10.50 -0.10 -2.09
CA PRO A 104 11.23 -1.36 -1.93
C PRO A 104 12.74 -1.22 -2.18
N ASP A 105 13.14 -0.28 -3.03
CA ASP A 105 14.55 -0.05 -3.36
C ASP A 105 15.31 0.78 -2.32
N GLN A 106 14.60 1.38 -1.37
CA GLN A 106 15.18 2.32 -0.40
C GLN A 106 15.86 1.58 0.76
N ARG A 107 15.21 0.53 1.28
CA ARG A 107 15.70 -0.31 2.39
C ARG A 107 15.42 -1.78 2.05
N PRO A 108 16.14 -2.37 1.07
CA PRO A 108 15.76 -3.64 0.44
C PRO A 108 15.78 -4.84 1.39
N THR A 109 16.43 -4.72 2.54
CA THR A 109 16.50 -5.78 3.57
C THR A 109 15.75 -5.42 4.85
N GLY A 110 14.99 -4.32 4.84
CA GLY A 110 14.26 -3.78 5.98
C GLY A 110 12.80 -4.19 6.10
N ALA A 111 12.28 -4.95 5.13
CA ALA A 111 10.88 -5.33 5.10
C ALA A 111 10.48 -6.21 6.30
N SER A 112 9.25 -6.02 6.78
CA SER A 112 8.66 -6.88 7.81
C SER A 112 8.25 -8.24 7.26
N TRP A 113 7.84 -9.16 8.15
CA TRP A 113 7.35 -10.49 7.77
C TRP A 113 6.09 -10.48 6.87
N VAL A 114 5.31 -9.39 6.84
CA VAL A 114 4.19 -9.19 5.88
C VAL A 114 4.60 -8.38 4.65
N GLY A 115 5.88 -8.04 4.52
CA GLY A 115 6.41 -7.19 3.45
C GLY A 115 6.27 -5.69 3.70
N ALA A 116 5.72 -5.25 4.85
CA ALA A 116 5.61 -3.82 5.14
C ALA A 116 6.99 -3.18 5.29
N LEU A 117 7.19 -2.06 4.61
CA LEU A 117 8.46 -1.35 4.53
C LEU A 117 8.52 -0.24 5.59
N ASP A 118 9.74 0.14 5.96
CA ASP A 118 10.03 1.28 6.83
C ASP A 118 9.29 1.24 8.18
N MET A 119 8.95 0.02 8.66
CA MET A 119 8.33 -0.19 9.97
C MET A 119 9.30 0.07 11.15
N ALA A 120 10.54 0.48 10.86
CA ALA A 120 11.54 0.89 11.85
C ALA A 120 12.36 2.07 11.27
N GLY A 121 12.28 3.23 11.93
CA GLY A 121 12.93 4.46 11.47
C GLY A 121 12.09 5.23 10.45
N ASN A 122 12.76 6.09 9.68
CA ASN A 122 12.17 7.08 8.77
C ASN A 122 11.26 8.08 9.48
N VAL A 123 10.01 7.74 9.81
CA VAL A 123 9.12 8.60 10.60
C VAL A 123 8.39 7.81 11.68
N TRP A 124 8.14 8.47 12.81
CA TRP A 124 7.13 7.99 13.74
C TRP A 124 5.79 7.94 13.03
N GLU A 125 4.97 6.95 13.35
CA GLU A 125 3.68 6.78 12.71
C GLU A 125 2.54 6.93 13.72
N TRP A 126 1.61 7.84 13.42
CA TRP A 126 0.34 7.91 14.11
C TRP A 126 -0.43 6.60 14.01
N VAL A 127 -0.91 6.12 15.16
CA VAL A 127 -1.88 5.03 15.23
C VAL A 127 -3.20 5.54 15.86
N ASN A 128 -4.29 4.80 15.66
CA ASN A 128 -5.59 5.13 16.21
C ASN A 128 -5.65 4.94 17.74
N THR A 129 -4.77 4.14 18.33
CA THR A 129 -4.86 3.78 19.75
C THR A 129 -4.53 4.97 20.67
N ILE A 130 -5.41 5.26 21.62
CA ILE A 130 -5.18 6.14 22.78
C ILE A 130 -4.17 5.48 23.71
N GLN A 131 -3.21 6.26 24.20
CA GLN A 131 -2.17 5.80 25.10
C GLN A 131 -2.77 5.23 26.39
N GLN A 132 -2.56 3.92 26.59
CA GLN A 132 -2.97 3.19 27.78
C GLN A 132 -1.87 2.21 28.22
N PRO A 133 -1.84 1.82 29.50
CA PRO A 133 -0.97 0.75 29.99
C PRO A 133 -1.25 -0.59 29.31
N TYR A 134 -0.26 -1.49 29.39
CA TYR A 134 -0.44 -2.90 29.07
C TYR A 134 -0.93 -3.68 30.32
N PRO A 135 -1.62 -4.82 30.14
CA PRO A 135 -1.89 -5.52 28.87
C PRO A 135 -2.89 -4.77 27.97
N TYR A 136 -2.79 -5.00 26.66
CA TYR A 136 -3.74 -4.47 25.69
C TYR A 136 -5.11 -5.13 25.91
N THR A 137 -6.14 -4.34 26.18
CA THR A 137 -7.51 -4.80 26.43
C THR A 137 -8.52 -3.93 25.68
N ALA A 138 -9.70 -4.47 25.38
CA ALA A 138 -10.79 -3.69 24.83
C ALA A 138 -11.38 -2.76 25.91
N ASP A 139 -10.90 -1.53 25.96
CA ASP A 139 -11.23 -0.52 26.98
C ASP A 139 -11.64 0.83 26.37
N GLY A 140 -11.97 0.84 25.08
CA GLY A 140 -12.31 2.07 24.35
C GLY A 140 -11.10 2.86 23.86
N ARG A 141 -9.86 2.35 24.01
CA ARG A 141 -8.65 3.00 23.48
C ARG A 141 -8.63 3.19 21.95
N GLU A 142 -9.60 2.63 21.22
CA GLU A 142 -9.73 2.84 19.77
C GLU A 142 -10.80 3.87 19.39
N ASN A 143 -11.34 4.62 20.36
CA ASN A 143 -12.36 5.64 20.10
C ASN A 143 -11.81 6.74 19.17
N PRO A 144 -12.31 6.89 17.93
CA PRO A 144 -11.84 7.91 17.00
C PRO A 144 -12.30 9.32 17.37
N ASP A 145 -13.32 9.46 18.22
CA ASP A 145 -13.89 10.77 18.58
C ASP A 145 -13.12 11.47 19.72
N ASP A 146 -12.23 10.75 20.44
CA ASP A 146 -11.37 11.35 21.46
C ASP A 146 -10.19 12.11 20.85
N THR A 147 -10.34 13.42 20.71
CA THR A 147 -9.30 14.30 20.17
C THR A 147 -8.45 14.96 21.25
N THR A 148 -8.56 14.51 22.51
CA THR A 148 -7.92 15.15 23.67
C THR A 148 -6.87 14.29 24.36
N SER A 149 -7.07 12.98 24.37
CA SER A 149 -6.13 12.04 24.98
C SER A 149 -4.92 11.78 24.06
N PRO A 150 -3.71 11.60 24.61
CA PRO A 150 -2.54 11.22 23.82
C PRO A 150 -2.78 9.97 22.99
N ARG A 151 -2.35 10.00 21.72
CA ARG A 151 -2.38 8.86 20.82
C ARG A 151 -1.00 8.22 20.79
N MET A 152 -0.99 6.90 20.70
CA MET A 152 0.24 6.15 20.51
C MET A 152 0.87 6.51 19.17
N VAL A 153 2.19 6.43 19.13
CA VAL A 153 2.99 6.43 17.90
C VAL A 153 3.97 5.26 17.92
N ARG A 154 4.32 4.75 16.74
CA ARG A 154 5.15 3.56 16.59
C ARG A 154 6.25 3.76 15.54
N GLY A 155 7.28 2.90 15.56
CA GLY A 155 8.32 2.83 14.52
C GLY A 155 9.63 3.55 14.80
N GLY A 156 9.63 4.61 15.64
CA GLY A 156 10.78 5.51 15.68
C GLY A 156 10.89 6.34 14.41
N SER A 157 11.90 7.19 14.30
CA SER A 157 12.13 8.03 13.11
C SER A 157 13.60 8.09 12.71
N TRP A 158 13.90 8.81 11.63
CA TRP A 158 15.26 9.13 11.20
C TRP A 158 16.11 9.77 12.31
N TYR A 159 15.50 10.45 13.29
CA TYR A 159 16.20 11.11 14.39
C TYR A 159 16.54 10.16 15.57
N ASN A 160 15.88 9.01 15.66
CA ASN A 160 15.93 8.17 16.85
C ASN A 160 17.07 7.13 16.82
N SER A 161 17.24 6.45 17.96
CA SER A 161 18.16 5.32 18.16
C SER A 161 17.57 3.99 17.73
N GLN A 162 18.45 2.98 17.65
CA GLN A 162 18.04 1.58 17.43
C GLN A 162 17.11 1.04 18.52
N ASP A 163 17.13 1.59 19.75
CA ASP A 163 16.28 1.13 20.85
C ASP A 163 14.83 1.61 20.70
N GLU A 164 14.67 2.83 20.18
CA GLU A 164 13.39 3.48 19.88
C GLU A 164 12.77 2.92 18.60
N ALA A 165 13.58 2.40 17.68
CA ALA A 165 13.14 1.76 16.43
C ALA A 165 12.71 0.29 16.57
N ARG A 166 12.72 -0.26 17.79
CA ARG A 166 12.29 -1.66 18.03
C ARG A 166 10.78 -1.82 17.80
N SER A 167 10.38 -2.97 17.29
CA SER A 167 8.99 -3.23 16.93
C SER A 167 8.00 -3.12 18.09
N SER A 168 8.40 -3.34 19.35
CA SER A 168 7.55 -3.11 20.54
C SER A 168 7.79 -1.77 21.26
N TYR A 169 8.62 -0.88 20.73
CA TYR A 169 8.86 0.39 21.41
C TYR A 169 7.64 1.29 21.29
N ARG A 170 7.21 1.88 22.40
CA ARG A 170 5.96 2.63 22.52
C ARG A 170 6.25 4.07 22.90
N ASP A 171 5.65 5.02 22.20
CA ASP A 171 5.61 6.42 22.62
C ASP A 171 4.22 7.01 22.35
N GLY A 172 3.94 8.20 22.88
CA GLY A 172 2.65 8.85 22.69
C GLY A 172 2.76 10.37 22.64
N TYR A 173 1.95 10.97 21.77
CA TYR A 173 1.87 12.41 21.59
C TYR A 173 0.41 12.88 21.67
N TYR A 174 0.20 14.15 22.04
CA TYR A 174 -1.13 14.73 22.00
C TYR A 174 -1.63 14.84 20.55
N PRO A 175 -2.95 14.70 20.28
CA PRO A 175 -3.48 14.68 18.92
C PRO A 175 -3.20 15.91 18.08
N ASP A 176 -2.87 17.05 18.69
CA ASP A 176 -2.50 18.31 18.05
C ASP A 176 -1.00 18.44 17.75
N SER A 177 -0.17 17.51 18.23
CA SER A 177 1.28 17.49 18.01
C SER A 177 1.62 17.27 16.54
N TYR A 178 2.72 17.86 16.09
CA TYR A 178 3.24 17.70 14.74
C TYR A 178 4.74 17.92 14.73
N TYR A 179 5.46 17.04 14.06
CA TYR A 179 6.92 17.09 13.96
C TYR A 179 7.36 16.72 12.53
N ASP A 180 8.55 17.17 12.14
CA ASP A 180 9.19 16.85 10.85
C ASP A 180 9.68 15.39 10.75
N TYR A 181 9.50 14.63 11.82
CA TYR A 181 9.77 13.20 11.92
C TYR A 181 8.52 12.37 12.25
N LEU A 182 7.31 12.98 12.19
CA LEU A 182 6.05 12.33 12.54
C LEU A 182 5.09 12.35 11.35
N GLY A 183 4.81 11.16 10.83
CA GLY A 183 3.90 10.88 9.72
C GLY A 183 2.92 9.76 10.10
N PHE A 184 2.51 8.95 9.12
CA PHE A 184 1.56 7.86 9.33
C PHE A 184 1.50 6.89 8.13
N ARG A 185 0.93 5.70 8.38
CA ARG A 185 0.44 4.79 7.34
C ARG A 185 -1.03 4.46 7.56
N CYS A 186 -1.65 3.88 6.55
CA CYS A 186 -3.07 3.50 6.61
C CYS A 186 -3.25 1.98 6.64
N VAL A 187 -4.33 1.52 7.26
CA VAL A 187 -4.84 0.15 7.15
C VAL A 187 -6.21 0.14 6.51
N TYR A 188 -6.55 -1.01 5.94
CA TYR A 188 -7.82 -1.23 5.27
C TYR A 188 -8.52 -2.44 5.87
N PRO A 189 -9.86 -2.46 5.89
CA PRO A 189 -10.61 -3.66 6.23
C PRO A 189 -10.17 -4.83 5.35
N VAL A 190 -9.99 -6.01 5.95
CA VAL A 190 -9.75 -7.24 5.18
C VAL A 190 -11.08 -7.65 4.55
N SER A 191 -11.34 -7.12 3.37
CA SER A 191 -12.35 -7.59 2.44
C SER A 191 -11.90 -7.20 1.05
N GLY A 192 -11.73 -8.17 0.15
CA GLY A 192 -11.40 -7.94 -1.26
C GLY A 192 -12.52 -7.22 -2.03
N GLY A 193 -12.84 -5.98 -1.67
CA GLY A 193 -13.89 -5.20 -2.33
C GLY A 193 -13.93 -3.75 -1.87
N LEU A 194 -13.70 -2.85 -2.82
CA LEU A 194 -14.45 -1.61 -3.06
C LEU A 194 -14.82 -0.71 -1.86
N MET A 195 -14.39 0.55 -1.94
CA MET A 195 -14.96 1.64 -1.14
C MET A 195 -16.51 1.66 -1.27
N PRO A 196 -17.27 1.90 -0.19
CA PRO A 196 -18.72 2.03 -0.26
C PRO A 196 -19.13 3.10 -1.27
N GLY A 197 -19.87 2.70 -2.31
CA GLY A 197 -20.37 3.62 -3.36
C GLY A 197 -19.46 3.79 -4.58
N GLN A 198 -18.34 3.07 -4.68
CA GLN A 198 -17.49 3.08 -5.89
C GLN A 198 -17.33 1.67 -6.47
N THR A 199 -17.57 1.53 -7.77
CA THR A 199 -17.57 0.23 -8.47
C THR A 199 -16.25 0.01 -9.21
N VAL A 200 -15.42 -0.93 -8.76
CA VAL A 200 -14.43 -1.58 -9.64
C VAL A 200 -15.16 -2.68 -10.38
N ILE A 201 -15.08 -2.64 -11.70
CA ILE A 201 -15.60 -3.68 -12.58
C ILE A 201 -14.41 -4.25 -13.32
N ALA A 202 -14.02 -5.48 -12.95
CA ALA A 202 -13.07 -6.28 -13.71
C ALA A 202 -13.80 -7.51 -14.25
N ASN A 203 -13.92 -7.62 -15.57
CA ASN A 203 -14.39 -8.83 -16.23
C ASN A 203 -13.75 -9.00 -17.60
N ILE A 204 -13.67 -10.25 -18.05
CA ILE A 204 -13.32 -10.62 -19.41
C ILE A 204 -14.56 -11.25 -20.05
N THR A 205 -14.99 -10.72 -21.18
CA THR A 205 -16.13 -11.23 -21.97
C THR A 205 -15.66 -12.06 -23.17
N PHE A 206 -14.42 -11.86 -23.62
CA PHE A 206 -13.77 -12.71 -24.61
C PHE A 206 -12.28 -12.90 -24.27
N PRO A 207 -11.75 -14.14 -24.27
CA PRO A 207 -12.45 -15.41 -24.51
C PRO A 207 -13.52 -15.72 -23.46
N ALA A 208 -14.60 -16.37 -23.86
CA ALA A 208 -15.64 -16.83 -22.94
C ALA A 208 -15.17 -18.08 -22.17
N PRO A 209 -15.74 -18.38 -20.99
CA PRO A 209 -15.38 -19.57 -20.22
C PRO A 209 -15.53 -20.87 -21.02
N GLY A 210 -14.44 -21.65 -21.11
CA GLY A 210 -14.38 -22.91 -21.86
C GLY A 210 -14.38 -22.75 -23.38
N GLN A 211 -14.24 -21.52 -23.90
CA GLN A 211 -14.17 -21.30 -25.33
C GLN A 211 -12.92 -21.94 -25.93
N ARG A 212 -13.06 -22.45 -27.16
CA ARG A 212 -11.95 -23.02 -27.94
C ARG A 212 -11.55 -22.05 -29.04
N LEU A 213 -10.28 -21.69 -29.11
CA LEU A 213 -9.71 -20.74 -30.07
C LEU A 213 -8.58 -21.42 -30.87
N SER A 214 -8.33 -21.00 -32.11
CA SER A 214 -7.21 -21.53 -32.90
C SER A 214 -5.91 -20.82 -32.55
N ALA A 215 -4.79 -21.55 -32.51
CA ALA A 215 -3.45 -21.00 -32.34
C ALA A 215 -3.05 -20.02 -33.47
N SER A 216 -3.71 -20.12 -34.63
CA SER A 216 -3.50 -19.23 -35.78
C SER A 216 -4.32 -17.94 -35.73
N GLN A 217 -5.20 -17.80 -34.74
CA GLN A 217 -6.10 -16.66 -34.60
C GLN A 217 -5.43 -15.49 -33.87
N HIS A 218 -5.69 -14.26 -34.32
CA HIS A 218 -5.41 -13.05 -33.52
C HIS A 218 -6.49 -12.92 -32.44
N ILE A 219 -6.07 -12.80 -31.18
CA ILE A 219 -7.00 -12.80 -30.02
C ILE A 219 -6.95 -11.43 -29.35
N ASP A 220 -8.03 -10.68 -29.49
CA ASP A 220 -8.26 -9.49 -28.65
C ASP A 220 -8.96 -9.94 -27.37
N VAL A 221 -8.33 -9.78 -26.21
CA VAL A 221 -8.98 -10.02 -24.93
C VAL A 221 -9.93 -8.84 -24.68
N ILE A 222 -11.24 -9.11 -24.71
CA ILE A 222 -12.28 -8.08 -24.56
C ILE A 222 -12.85 -8.15 -23.16
N GLY A 223 -13.06 -6.99 -22.55
CA GLY A 223 -13.68 -6.92 -21.24
C GLY A 223 -13.85 -5.49 -20.74
N SER A 224 -14.09 -5.39 -19.44
CA SER A 224 -14.18 -4.13 -18.73
C SER A 224 -13.20 -4.13 -17.57
N ALA A 225 -12.40 -3.07 -17.49
CA ALA A 225 -11.56 -2.71 -16.35
C ALA A 225 -11.92 -1.26 -15.98
N ILE A 226 -12.97 -1.12 -15.18
CA ILE A 226 -13.50 0.17 -14.75
C ILE A 226 -13.12 0.37 -13.30
N PHE A 227 -12.45 1.47 -13.00
CA PHE A 227 -12.01 1.86 -11.66
C PHE A 227 -11.89 3.38 -11.62
N THR A 228 -11.89 3.97 -10.42
CA THR A 228 -11.57 5.39 -10.30
C THR A 228 -10.05 5.58 -10.20
N PRO A 229 -9.50 6.64 -10.83
CA PRO A 229 -8.10 7.05 -10.66
C PRO A 229 -7.61 7.25 -9.23
N ALA A 230 -8.54 7.40 -8.27
CA ALA A 230 -8.25 7.54 -6.84
C ALA A 230 -8.08 6.19 -6.12
N GLN A 231 -8.47 5.09 -6.77
CA GLN A 231 -8.44 3.75 -6.19
C GLN A 231 -7.32 2.89 -6.76
N ALA A 232 -7.16 2.90 -8.08
CA ALA A 232 -6.21 2.04 -8.79
C ALA A 232 -5.14 2.83 -9.51
N GLN A 233 -3.93 2.26 -9.48
CA GLN A 233 -2.81 2.76 -10.25
C GLN A 233 -2.93 2.30 -11.72
N TYR A 234 -3.27 1.03 -11.93
CA TYR A 234 -3.43 0.41 -13.25
C TYR A 234 -4.25 -0.90 -13.16
N TYR A 235 -4.59 -1.46 -14.32
CA TYR A 235 -4.99 -2.87 -14.43
C TYR A 235 -3.95 -3.64 -15.25
N ARG A 236 -3.87 -4.95 -15.04
CA ARG A 236 -3.04 -5.84 -15.85
C ARG A 236 -3.76 -7.13 -16.22
N VAL A 237 -3.43 -7.65 -17.38
CA VAL A 237 -3.90 -8.94 -17.88
C VAL A 237 -2.74 -9.92 -17.87
N GLU A 238 -2.95 -11.06 -17.21
CA GLU A 238 -1.97 -12.12 -17.05
C GLU A 238 -2.52 -13.43 -17.63
N ILE A 239 -1.61 -14.31 -18.06
CA ILE A 239 -1.96 -15.63 -18.58
C ILE A 239 -1.11 -16.71 -17.92
N GLN A 240 -1.73 -17.85 -17.64
CA GLN A 240 -1.07 -19.09 -17.20
C GLN A 240 -1.56 -20.25 -18.07
N GLY A 241 -0.74 -21.28 -18.25
CA GLY A 241 -1.10 -22.49 -19.01
C GLY A 241 -0.30 -22.65 -20.30
N GLY A 242 -0.48 -23.80 -20.95
CA GLY A 242 0.37 -24.23 -22.06
C GLY A 242 1.85 -24.27 -21.66
N SER A 243 2.66 -23.38 -22.24
CA SER A 243 4.09 -23.22 -21.93
C SER A 243 4.39 -22.33 -20.71
N PHE A 244 3.39 -21.65 -20.14
CA PHE A 244 3.57 -20.76 -19.00
C PHE A 244 3.22 -21.48 -17.69
N SER A 245 4.25 -21.85 -16.90
CA SER A 245 4.06 -22.54 -15.61
C SER A 245 3.49 -21.62 -14.52
N GLU A 246 3.75 -20.32 -14.63
CA GLU A 246 3.27 -19.26 -13.74
C GLU A 246 2.46 -18.23 -14.53
N PHE A 247 1.74 -17.35 -13.83
CA PHE A 247 1.10 -16.20 -14.49
C PHE A 247 2.16 -15.26 -15.07
N VAL A 248 2.05 -14.96 -16.36
CA VAL A 248 2.89 -13.99 -17.08
C VAL A 248 2.03 -12.83 -17.54
N THR A 249 2.49 -11.61 -17.31
CA THR A 249 1.78 -10.40 -17.76
C THR A 249 1.84 -10.28 -19.29
N LEU A 250 0.66 -10.25 -19.93
CA LEU A 250 0.51 -10.01 -21.37
C LEU A 250 0.49 -8.52 -21.70
N GLY A 251 -0.01 -7.71 -20.78
CA GLY A 251 -0.05 -6.26 -20.89
C GLY A 251 -0.67 -5.61 -19.65
N HIS A 252 -0.41 -4.33 -19.51
CA HIS A 252 -1.03 -3.43 -18.54
C HIS A 252 -1.36 -2.11 -19.23
N VAL A 253 -2.31 -1.34 -18.70
CA VAL A 253 -2.51 0.05 -19.12
C VAL A 253 -1.67 0.95 -18.21
N ASP A 254 -0.64 1.57 -18.79
CA ASP A 254 0.24 2.54 -18.12
C ASP A 254 -0.50 3.84 -17.76
N ASP A 255 -0.10 4.41 -16.61
CA ASP A 255 -0.13 5.78 -16.05
C ASP A 255 -1.28 6.76 -16.34
N ASN A 256 -2.02 6.64 -17.44
CA ASN A 256 -3.13 7.51 -17.82
C ASN A 256 -4.43 7.20 -17.06
N ARG A 257 -4.46 6.12 -16.26
CA ARG A 257 -5.60 5.72 -15.40
C ARG A 257 -6.92 5.59 -16.17
N GLU A 258 -6.86 5.22 -17.46
CA GLU A 258 -8.04 5.13 -18.30
C GLU A 258 -8.81 3.83 -18.06
N ALA A 259 -10.08 3.97 -17.67
CA ALA A 259 -11.00 2.85 -17.57
C ALA A 259 -11.33 2.30 -18.96
N VAL A 260 -11.28 0.98 -19.12
CA VAL A 260 -11.74 0.30 -20.33
C VAL A 260 -13.15 -0.25 -20.09
N THR A 261 -14.09 0.10 -20.97
CA THR A 261 -15.48 -0.38 -20.91
C THR A 261 -15.80 -1.19 -22.15
N ASN A 262 -15.99 -2.50 -21.98
CA ASN A 262 -16.30 -3.46 -23.05
C ASN A 262 -15.41 -3.28 -24.30
N GLY A 263 -14.11 -3.13 -24.06
CA GLY A 263 -13.09 -2.86 -25.08
C GLY A 263 -11.95 -3.85 -25.01
N THR A 264 -10.96 -3.66 -25.89
CA THR A 264 -9.74 -4.48 -25.90
C THR A 264 -8.87 -4.14 -24.70
N LEU A 265 -8.66 -5.13 -23.82
CA LEU A 265 -7.79 -5.03 -22.66
C LEU A 265 -6.32 -5.30 -23.03
N VAL A 266 -6.08 -6.27 -23.91
CA VAL A 266 -4.79 -6.63 -24.50
C VAL A 266 -5.02 -7.44 -25.78
N SER A 267 -4.09 -7.38 -26.74
CA SER A 267 -4.12 -8.18 -27.97
C SER A 267 -3.00 -9.21 -27.98
N ILE A 268 -3.30 -10.44 -28.36
CA ILE A 268 -2.35 -11.55 -28.48
C ILE A 268 -2.20 -11.89 -29.97
N SER A 269 -0.97 -11.79 -30.48
CA SER A 269 -0.67 -12.10 -31.87
C SER A 269 -0.80 -13.60 -32.19
N PRO A 270 -1.13 -13.96 -33.44
CA PRO A 270 -1.16 -15.35 -33.89
C PRO A 270 0.14 -16.10 -33.59
N GLY A 271 0.05 -17.37 -33.20
CA GLY A 271 1.20 -18.26 -32.99
C GLY A 271 1.94 -18.06 -31.66
N ILE A 272 1.53 -17.10 -30.82
CA ILE A 272 2.09 -16.94 -29.46
C ILE A 272 1.62 -18.05 -28.52
N LEU A 273 0.34 -18.44 -28.63
CA LEU A 273 -0.22 -19.53 -27.85
C LEU A 273 -0.14 -20.84 -28.63
N ILE A 274 0.40 -21.86 -27.99
CA ILE A 274 0.43 -23.24 -28.50
C ILE A 274 -0.87 -23.96 -28.08
N PRO A 275 -1.24 -25.08 -28.72
CA PRO A 275 -2.38 -25.87 -28.27
C PRO A 275 -2.26 -26.28 -26.80
N GLY A 276 -3.30 -26.02 -26.01
CA GLY A 276 -3.28 -26.24 -24.56
C GLY A 276 -4.42 -25.54 -23.82
N GLU A 277 -4.52 -25.80 -22.52
CA GLU A 277 -5.44 -25.11 -21.62
C GLU A 277 -4.77 -23.87 -21.02
N TYR A 278 -5.53 -22.78 -20.95
CA TYR A 278 -5.07 -21.49 -20.46
C TYR A 278 -6.06 -20.87 -19.48
N VAL A 279 -5.53 -20.03 -18.59
CA VAL A 279 -6.29 -19.17 -17.69
C VAL A 279 -5.83 -17.73 -17.89
N LEU A 280 -6.75 -16.85 -18.26
CA LEU A 280 -6.53 -15.41 -18.20
C LEU A 280 -6.94 -14.89 -16.83
N GLN A 281 -6.16 -13.96 -16.32
CA GLN A 281 -6.43 -13.23 -15.08
C GLN A 281 -6.43 -11.73 -15.38
N LEU A 282 -7.51 -11.04 -15.04
CA LEU A 282 -7.59 -9.58 -15.03
C LEU A 282 -7.53 -9.09 -13.59
N ALA A 283 -6.47 -8.36 -13.25
CA ALA A 283 -6.26 -7.79 -11.93
C ALA A 283 -6.30 -6.26 -12.01
N VAL A 284 -7.00 -5.63 -11.05
CA VAL A 284 -7.00 -4.18 -10.86
C VAL A 284 -6.18 -3.88 -9.61
N VAL A 285 -5.12 -3.08 -9.77
CA VAL A 285 -4.10 -2.88 -8.76
C VAL A 285 -4.29 -1.52 -8.10
N GLY A 286 -4.43 -1.54 -6.79
CA GLY A 286 -4.59 -0.36 -5.95
C GLY A 286 -3.33 0.51 -5.89
N LEU A 287 -3.49 1.74 -5.42
CA LEU A 287 -2.36 2.65 -5.16
C LEU A 287 -1.37 2.11 -4.11
N ASP A 288 -1.78 1.11 -3.33
CA ASP A 288 -0.97 0.42 -2.32
C ASP A 288 -0.27 -0.85 -2.85
N GLY A 289 -0.41 -1.13 -4.16
CA GLY A 289 0.16 -2.32 -4.81
C GLY A 289 -0.65 -3.61 -4.65
N ASN A 290 -1.71 -3.60 -3.85
CA ASN A 290 -2.58 -4.77 -3.66
C ASN A 290 -3.69 -4.84 -4.70
N PHE A 291 -4.36 -5.98 -4.84
CA PHE A 291 -5.55 -6.05 -5.69
C PHE A 291 -6.75 -5.40 -5.01
N LEU A 292 -7.46 -4.54 -5.74
CA LEU A 292 -8.69 -3.88 -5.23
C LEU A 292 -9.87 -4.84 -5.06
N GLN A 293 -9.81 -5.99 -5.75
CA GLN A 293 -10.76 -7.09 -5.68
C GLN A 293 -10.04 -8.39 -6.06
N ASP A 294 -10.65 -9.54 -5.78
CA ASP A 294 -10.15 -10.80 -6.32
C ASP A 294 -10.05 -10.70 -7.87
N PRO A 295 -8.91 -11.11 -8.46
CA PRO A 295 -8.74 -11.05 -9.89
C PRO A 295 -9.80 -11.87 -10.64
N TYR A 296 -10.35 -11.31 -11.71
CA TYR A 296 -11.29 -12.03 -12.55
C TYR A 296 -10.54 -13.06 -13.38
N ARG A 297 -10.97 -14.32 -13.33
CA ARG A 297 -10.33 -15.41 -14.07
C ARG A 297 -11.26 -16.07 -15.07
N VAL A 298 -10.74 -16.37 -16.25
CA VAL A 298 -11.45 -17.14 -17.27
C VAL A 298 -10.54 -18.19 -17.88
N SER A 299 -11.03 -19.43 -17.94
CA SER A 299 -10.33 -20.54 -18.59
C SER A 299 -10.80 -20.68 -20.03
N PHE A 300 -9.88 -21.00 -20.94
CA PHE A 300 -10.15 -21.27 -22.35
C PHE A 300 -9.11 -22.24 -22.90
N THR A 301 -9.42 -22.85 -24.04
CA THR A 301 -8.54 -23.83 -24.69
C THR A 301 -8.06 -23.28 -26.04
N VAL A 302 -6.78 -23.46 -26.34
CA VAL A 302 -6.22 -23.23 -27.67
C VAL A 302 -6.08 -24.57 -28.38
N THR A 303 -6.53 -24.64 -29.63
CA THR A 303 -6.38 -25.80 -30.52
C THR A 303 -5.56 -25.42 -31.75
N ASP A 304 -5.12 -26.42 -32.52
CA ASP A 304 -4.55 -26.19 -33.85
C ASP A 304 -5.48 -25.35 -34.75
#